data_AF-A0A7S7LI85-F1
#
_entry.id   AF-A0A7S7LI85-F1
#
_cell.length_a   1.000
_cell.length_b   1.000
_cell.length_c   1.000
_cell.angle_alpha   90.00
_cell.angle_beta   90.00
_cell.angle_gamma   90.00
#
_symmetry.space_group_name_H-M   'P 1'
#
loop_
_entity.id
_entity.type
_entity.pdbx_description
1 polymer ?
#
loop_
_entity_poly.entity_id
_entity_poly.type
_entity_poly.pdbx_seq_one_letter_code
_entity_poly.pdbx_strand_id
1 'polypeptide(L)'
;MDFHQISEKFLNLLKRYYKEIYDDFSESDLDEIIKLRDEILDFGNEIDFSNIISKNEEVEDLNTNDIKYLLYSYIKAETTRYVRDHNVPKERVERRNDLNEIMELYLQFFNNTLEIRNTIFKDTLDLVDNSQIKNLFIEESEKKIIKDTRQIKIMRFKKIKELKSSLSLFFKSGFNLTDESENRDMILKAINLFFLESIEQVSMINNEINILNYAIKEEFTKTSENGDKRYGDNNINNINNKIQKNCPPLNIKHIAPNIRYLTSKENTSNTGFTFKDINNGTAGVVINDRENFYSKVFGPSHTLPTISIAEAADMELKEALEQEKSSNIARKNKEERDQILHDKEYSKEEEEDELKARSWDDWKDLNPKGHGNTIRNRG
;
A
#
# COMPACT_ATOMS: atom_id res chain seq x y z
N MET A 1 -30.51 -25.22 0.83
CA MET A 1 -31.03 -23.99 1.46
C MET A 1 -31.93 -23.29 0.45
N ASP A 2 -32.93 -22.55 0.90
CA ASP A 2 -33.71 -21.69 0.00
C ASP A 2 -32.85 -20.47 -0.41
N PHE A 3 -32.95 -19.99 -1.65
CA PHE A 3 -32.11 -18.89 -2.17
C PHE A 3 -32.25 -17.61 -1.34
N HIS A 4 -33.44 -17.37 -0.78
CA HIS A 4 -33.70 -16.24 0.10
C HIS A 4 -32.89 -16.32 1.41
N GLN A 5 -32.80 -17.52 2.00
CA GLN A 5 -32.04 -17.74 3.25
C GLN A 5 -30.54 -17.54 3.03
N ILE A 6 -30.01 -17.96 1.87
CA ILE A 6 -28.60 -17.74 1.50
C ILE A 6 -28.28 -16.25 1.41
N SER A 7 -29.16 -15.51 0.72
CA SER A 7 -29.04 -14.07 0.53
C SER A 7 -29.05 -13.29 1.84
N GLU A 8 -29.93 -13.68 2.78
CA GLU A 8 -30.02 -13.07 4.10
C GLU A 8 -28.81 -13.42 4.99
N LYS A 9 -28.39 -14.70 4.99
CA LYS A 9 -27.19 -15.16 5.71
C LYS A 9 -25.96 -14.38 5.28
N PHE A 10 -25.76 -14.20 3.97
CA PHE A 10 -24.62 -13.44 3.45
C PHE A 10 -24.68 -11.95 3.80
N LEU A 11 -25.87 -11.33 3.73
CA LEU A 11 -26.03 -9.92 4.16
C LEU A 11 -25.68 -9.75 5.64
N ASN A 12 -26.02 -10.73 6.49
CA ASN A 12 -25.64 -10.70 7.89
C ASN A 12 -24.11 -10.78 8.05
N LEU A 13 -23.43 -11.64 7.29
CA LEU A 13 -21.96 -11.72 7.27
C LEU A 13 -21.32 -10.40 6.84
N LEU A 14 -21.84 -9.73 5.81
CA LEU A 14 -21.36 -8.42 5.37
C LEU A 14 -21.57 -7.33 6.43
N LYS A 15 -22.72 -7.32 7.11
CA LYS A 15 -23.00 -6.39 8.22
C LYS A 15 -22.02 -6.61 9.38
N ARG A 16 -21.77 -7.86 9.74
CA ARG A 16 -20.79 -8.22 10.77
C ARG A 16 -19.39 -7.82 10.34
N TYR A 17 -18.97 -8.12 9.11
CA TYR A 17 -17.68 -7.67 8.57
C TYR A 17 -17.50 -6.15 8.69
N TYR A 18 -18.51 -5.38 8.27
CA TYR A 18 -18.44 -3.93 8.38
C TYR A 18 -18.28 -3.47 9.81
N LYS A 19 -19.14 -3.97 10.71
CA LYS A 19 -19.10 -3.59 12.12
C LYS A 19 -17.84 -4.07 12.82
N GLU A 20 -17.37 -5.27 12.54
CA GLU A 20 -16.32 -5.91 13.36
C GLU A 20 -14.90 -5.56 12.90
N ILE A 21 -14.70 -5.31 11.59
CA ILE A 21 -13.37 -5.16 10.99
C ILE A 21 -13.21 -3.81 10.26
N TYR A 22 -14.23 -3.36 9.52
CA TYR A 22 -14.06 -2.25 8.58
C TYR A 22 -14.43 -0.87 9.15
N ASP A 23 -15.32 -0.81 10.14
CA ASP A 23 -15.68 0.43 10.81
C ASP A 23 -14.58 0.83 11.80
N ASP A 24 -13.83 1.89 11.47
CA ASP A 24 -12.71 2.41 12.26
C ASP A 24 -13.09 2.78 13.71
N PHE A 25 -14.38 2.92 14.02
CA PHE A 25 -14.90 3.26 15.35
C PHE A 25 -15.29 2.04 16.20
N SER A 26 -15.20 0.83 15.65
CA SER A 26 -15.59 -0.39 16.35
C SER A 26 -14.39 -1.05 17.01
N GLU A 27 -14.53 -1.36 18.30
CA GLU A 27 -13.59 -2.19 19.04
C GLU A 27 -14.24 -3.57 19.23
N SER A 28 -13.91 -4.52 18.35
CA SER A 28 -14.43 -5.88 18.43
C SER A 28 -13.38 -6.81 19.00
N ASP A 29 -13.84 -7.77 19.81
CA ASP A 29 -12.97 -8.78 20.39
C ASP A 29 -12.45 -9.73 19.30
N LEU A 30 -11.18 -10.14 19.41
CA LEU A 30 -10.56 -11.06 18.45
C LEU A 30 -11.32 -12.39 18.34
N ASP A 31 -11.91 -12.87 19.44
CA ASP A 31 -12.73 -14.09 19.46
C ASP A 31 -14.00 -13.96 18.62
N GLU A 32 -14.60 -12.77 18.52
CA GLU A 32 -15.76 -12.52 17.66
C GLU A 32 -15.37 -12.55 16.18
N ILE A 33 -14.21 -11.96 15.86
CA ILE A 33 -13.66 -11.93 14.50
C ILE A 33 -13.26 -13.34 14.04
N ILE A 34 -12.69 -14.15 14.93
CA ILE A 34 -12.39 -15.57 14.68
C ILE A 34 -13.68 -16.33 14.33
N LYS A 35 -14.76 -16.13 15.10
CA LYS A 35 -16.07 -16.73 14.79
C LYS A 35 -16.62 -16.25 13.46
N LEU A 36 -16.51 -14.94 13.16
CA LEU A 36 -16.95 -14.39 11.88
C LEU A 36 -16.20 -15.03 10.71
N ARG A 37 -14.87 -15.15 10.81
CA ARG A 37 -14.06 -15.83 9.81
C ARG A 37 -14.53 -17.27 9.61
N ASP A 38 -14.75 -18.02 10.69
CA ASP A 38 -15.19 -19.41 10.59
C ASP A 38 -16.57 -19.54 9.94
N GLU A 39 -17.51 -18.67 10.28
CA GLU A 39 -18.83 -18.61 9.64
C GLU A 39 -18.74 -18.27 8.13
N ILE A 40 -17.81 -17.40 7.73
CA ILE A 40 -17.56 -17.09 6.31
C ILE A 40 -16.99 -18.32 5.60
N LEU A 41 -16.04 -19.03 6.20
CA LEU A 41 -15.48 -20.25 5.61
C LEU A 41 -16.54 -21.34 5.47
N ASP A 42 -17.38 -21.53 6.48
CA ASP A 42 -18.50 -22.48 6.45
C ASP A 42 -19.53 -22.10 5.37
N PHE A 43 -19.85 -20.81 5.24
CA PHE A 43 -20.74 -20.33 4.19
C PHE A 43 -20.23 -20.68 2.78
N GLY A 44 -18.93 -20.57 2.53
CA GLY A 44 -18.35 -20.96 1.25
C GLY A 44 -18.30 -22.47 0.99
N ASN A 45 -18.32 -23.29 2.04
CA ASN A 45 -18.42 -24.75 1.90
C ASN A 45 -19.85 -25.20 1.60
N GLU A 46 -20.85 -24.44 2.04
CA GLU A 46 -22.27 -24.71 1.80
C GLU A 46 -22.74 -24.34 0.39
N ILE A 47 -22.05 -23.41 -0.28
CA ILE A 47 -22.51 -22.78 -1.52
C ILE A 47 -21.50 -22.97 -2.65
N ASP A 48 -21.98 -23.52 -3.77
CA ASP A 48 -21.23 -23.54 -5.01
C ASP A 48 -21.50 -22.26 -5.81
N PHE A 49 -20.63 -21.25 -5.61
CA PHE A 49 -20.70 -19.97 -6.32
C PHE A 49 -20.62 -20.11 -7.84
N SER A 50 -20.03 -21.20 -8.35
CA SER A 50 -19.92 -21.47 -9.79
C SER A 50 -21.28 -21.65 -10.47
N ASN A 51 -22.30 -22.04 -9.70
CA ASN A 51 -23.68 -22.15 -10.18
C ASN A 51 -24.44 -20.81 -10.11
N ILE A 52 -23.96 -19.86 -9.31
CA ILE A 52 -24.62 -18.56 -9.12
C ILE A 52 -24.06 -17.54 -10.13
N ILE A 53 -22.75 -17.57 -10.35
CA ILE A 53 -22.04 -16.63 -11.21
C ILE A 53 -21.22 -17.43 -12.21
N SER A 54 -21.58 -17.31 -13.50
CA SER A 54 -20.85 -18.02 -14.54
C SER A 54 -19.60 -17.25 -14.95
N LYS A 55 -18.53 -18.00 -15.24
CA LYS A 55 -17.27 -17.43 -15.69
C LYS A 55 -17.46 -16.87 -17.11
N ASN A 56 -17.16 -15.59 -17.32
CA ASN A 56 -17.31 -14.82 -18.58
C ASN A 56 -18.69 -14.16 -18.85
N GLU A 57 -19.54 -13.98 -17.85
CA GLU A 57 -20.72 -13.11 -17.97
C GLU A 57 -20.33 -11.62 -18.06
N GLU A 58 -21.19 -10.80 -18.66
CA GLU A 58 -21.12 -9.36 -18.46
C GLU A 58 -21.81 -9.01 -17.15
N VAL A 59 -21.32 -7.99 -16.44
CA VAL A 59 -21.94 -7.54 -15.19
C VAL A 59 -23.44 -7.25 -15.34
N GLU A 60 -23.87 -6.83 -16.54
CA GLU A 60 -25.26 -6.54 -16.88
C GLU A 60 -26.18 -7.76 -16.95
N ASP A 61 -25.62 -8.95 -17.15
CA ASP A 61 -26.38 -10.20 -17.16
C ASP A 61 -26.65 -10.72 -15.73
N LEU A 62 -25.96 -10.18 -14.73
CA LEU A 62 -26.11 -10.58 -13.33
C LEU A 62 -27.28 -9.88 -12.65
N ASN A 63 -28.05 -10.65 -11.90
CA ASN A 63 -29.05 -10.12 -10.97
C ASN A 63 -28.38 -9.25 -9.90
N THR A 64 -28.98 -8.10 -9.59
CA THR A 64 -28.52 -7.16 -8.56
C THR A 64 -28.23 -7.84 -7.22
N ASN A 65 -29.06 -8.82 -6.85
CA ASN A 65 -28.91 -9.56 -5.60
C ASN A 65 -27.71 -10.52 -5.59
N ASP A 66 -27.24 -10.98 -6.75
CA ASP A 66 -26.19 -11.97 -6.86
C ASP A 66 -24.81 -11.34 -6.98
N ILE A 67 -24.73 -10.10 -7.49
CA ILE A 67 -23.46 -9.33 -7.61
C ILE A 67 -22.74 -9.23 -6.26
N LYS A 68 -23.48 -9.09 -5.15
CA LYS A 68 -22.88 -8.99 -3.81
C LYS A 68 -22.02 -10.20 -3.45
N TYR A 69 -22.30 -11.39 -3.98
CA TYR A 69 -21.51 -12.59 -3.69
C TYR A 69 -20.07 -12.49 -4.21
N LEU A 70 -19.77 -11.58 -5.15
CA LEU A 70 -18.39 -11.29 -5.54
C LEU A 70 -17.54 -10.76 -4.38
N LEU A 71 -18.18 -10.13 -3.39
CA LEU A 71 -17.53 -9.66 -2.16
C LEU A 71 -17.11 -10.81 -1.23
N TYR A 72 -17.64 -12.03 -1.42
CA TYR A 72 -17.31 -13.19 -0.58
C TYR A 72 -15.81 -13.45 -0.54
N SER A 73 -15.16 -13.44 -1.71
CA SER A 73 -13.73 -13.74 -1.82
C SER A 73 -12.88 -12.69 -1.10
N TYR A 74 -13.31 -11.43 -1.16
CA TYR A 74 -12.67 -10.32 -0.45
C TYR A 74 -12.83 -10.44 1.06
N ILE A 75 -14.05 -10.59 1.59
CA ILE A 75 -14.26 -10.68 3.05
C ILE A 75 -13.58 -11.91 3.65
N LYS A 76 -13.47 -13.02 2.90
CA LYS A 76 -12.70 -14.20 3.27
C LYS A 76 -11.21 -13.87 3.41
N ALA A 77 -10.65 -13.13 2.45
CA ALA A 77 -9.25 -12.71 2.50
C ALA A 77 -8.98 -11.74 3.68
N GLU A 78 -9.82 -10.72 3.85
CA GLU A 78 -9.69 -9.71 4.90
C GLU A 78 -9.80 -10.29 6.30
N THR A 79 -10.81 -11.12 6.57
CA THR A 79 -11.01 -11.74 7.88
C THR A 79 -9.87 -12.70 8.22
N THR A 80 -9.37 -13.45 7.23
CA THR A 80 -8.18 -14.29 7.40
C THR A 80 -6.95 -13.44 7.70
N ARG A 81 -6.70 -12.38 6.91
CA ARG A 81 -5.57 -11.45 7.13
C ARG A 81 -5.62 -10.87 8.54
N TYR A 82 -6.77 -10.33 8.94
CA TYR A 82 -6.95 -9.69 10.24
C TYR A 82 -6.59 -10.63 11.39
N VAL A 83 -7.07 -11.88 11.37
CA VAL A 83 -6.76 -12.86 12.41
C VAL A 83 -5.26 -13.20 12.44
N ARG A 84 -4.63 -13.36 11.27
CA ARG A 84 -3.19 -13.68 11.16
C ARG A 84 -2.30 -12.53 11.62
N ASP A 85 -2.71 -11.29 11.37
CA ASP A 85 -1.98 -10.10 11.81
C ASP A 85 -2.06 -9.88 13.33
N HIS A 86 -3.14 -10.34 13.99
CA HIS A 86 -3.27 -10.30 15.45
C HIS A 86 -2.59 -11.48 16.15
N ASN A 87 -2.30 -12.57 15.42
CA ASN A 87 -1.65 -13.77 15.94
C ASN A 87 -0.38 -14.10 15.15
N VAL A 88 0.55 -13.14 15.10
CA VAL A 88 1.79 -13.27 14.32
C VAL A 88 2.65 -14.42 14.86
N PRO A 89 3.00 -15.42 14.01
CA PRO A 89 3.88 -16.50 14.41
C PRO A 89 5.27 -16.00 14.83
N LYS A 90 5.90 -16.72 15.78
CA LYS A 90 7.27 -16.41 16.21
C LYS A 90 8.31 -16.74 15.13
N GLU A 91 8.04 -17.76 14.34
CA GLU A 91 8.93 -18.22 13.29
C GLU A 91 8.70 -17.42 12.00
N ARG A 92 9.77 -16.84 11.44
CA ARG A 92 9.69 -16.04 10.21
C ARG A 92 9.19 -16.84 9.01
N VAL A 93 9.49 -18.14 8.97
CA VAL A 93 9.05 -19.05 7.90
C VAL A 93 7.53 -19.23 7.96
N GLU A 94 6.97 -19.43 9.16
CA GLU A 94 5.53 -19.54 9.36
C GLU A 94 4.81 -18.25 8.99
N ARG A 95 5.29 -17.07 9.44
CA ARG A 95 4.70 -15.78 9.03
C ARG A 95 4.74 -15.59 7.52
N ARG A 96 5.84 -15.96 6.86
CA ARG A 96 5.91 -15.90 5.39
C ARG A 96 4.85 -16.80 4.73
N ASN A 97 4.63 -17.99 5.28
CA ASN A 97 3.61 -18.91 4.74
C ASN A 97 2.19 -18.36 4.94
N ASP A 98 1.89 -17.78 6.11
CA ASP A 98 0.61 -17.10 6.37
C ASP A 98 0.38 -15.96 5.35
N LEU A 99 1.40 -15.15 5.09
CA LEU A 99 1.33 -14.06 4.11
C LEU A 99 1.11 -14.54 2.68
N ASN A 100 1.73 -15.67 2.30
CA ASN A 100 1.49 -16.30 0.99
C ASN A 100 0.05 -16.80 0.87
N GLU A 101 -0.48 -17.46 1.91
CA GLU A 101 -1.87 -17.91 1.96
C GLU A 101 -2.84 -16.73 1.78
N ILE A 102 -2.62 -15.64 2.50
CA ILE A 102 -3.42 -14.40 2.38
C ILE A 102 -3.33 -13.83 0.95
N MET A 103 -2.12 -13.79 0.38
CA MET A 103 -1.92 -13.30 -0.98
C MET A 103 -2.68 -14.14 -2.01
N GLU A 104 -2.69 -15.47 -1.87
CA GLU A 104 -3.48 -16.36 -2.72
C GLU A 104 -4.99 -16.08 -2.61
N LEU A 105 -5.50 -15.77 -1.42
CA LEU A 105 -6.91 -15.40 -1.23
C LEU A 105 -7.27 -14.09 -1.95
N TYR A 106 -6.40 -13.07 -1.91
CA TYR A 106 -6.62 -11.84 -2.69
C TYR A 106 -6.55 -12.08 -4.20
N LEU A 107 -5.65 -12.94 -4.67
CA LEU A 107 -5.59 -13.33 -6.07
C LEU A 107 -6.87 -14.04 -6.52
N GLN A 108 -7.46 -14.89 -5.68
CA GLN A 108 -8.77 -15.50 -5.95
C GLN A 108 -9.86 -14.43 -6.11
N PHE A 109 -9.87 -13.40 -5.25
CA PHE A 109 -10.80 -12.29 -5.38
C PHE A 109 -10.61 -11.50 -6.69
N PHE A 110 -9.36 -11.21 -7.08
CA PHE A 110 -9.09 -10.56 -8.35
C PHE A 110 -9.55 -11.41 -9.54
N ASN A 111 -9.30 -12.71 -9.52
CA ASN A 111 -9.75 -13.60 -10.59
C ASN A 111 -11.28 -13.61 -10.69
N ASN A 112 -11.97 -13.81 -9.57
CA ASN A 112 -13.43 -13.88 -9.55
C ASN A 112 -14.10 -12.57 -10.01
N THR A 113 -13.49 -11.42 -9.73
CA THR A 113 -14.00 -10.11 -10.15
C THR A 113 -13.64 -9.75 -11.59
N LEU A 114 -12.45 -10.13 -12.06
CA LEU A 114 -11.97 -9.83 -13.41
C LEU A 114 -12.49 -10.82 -14.47
N GLU A 115 -12.85 -12.05 -14.08
CA GLU A 115 -13.50 -13.02 -14.98
C GLU A 115 -14.87 -12.53 -15.47
N ILE A 116 -15.51 -11.60 -14.76
CA ILE A 116 -16.79 -11.00 -15.12
C ILE A 116 -16.54 -9.62 -15.73
N ARG A 117 -16.93 -9.44 -16.98
CA ARG A 117 -16.58 -8.25 -17.75
C ARG A 117 -17.31 -7.02 -17.20
N ASN A 118 -16.63 -5.88 -17.20
CA ASN A 118 -17.13 -4.58 -16.74
C ASN A 118 -17.51 -4.49 -15.25
N THR A 119 -17.17 -5.47 -14.42
CA THR A 119 -17.33 -5.39 -12.95
C THR A 119 -16.42 -4.31 -12.37
N ILE A 120 -15.16 -4.29 -12.81
CA ILE A 120 -14.16 -3.28 -12.45
C ILE A 120 -14.24 -2.14 -13.47
N PHE A 121 -14.43 -0.92 -12.97
CA PHE A 121 -14.53 0.25 -13.83
C PHE A 121 -13.21 0.53 -14.55
N LYS A 122 -13.30 1.14 -15.73
CA LYS A 122 -12.11 1.45 -16.52
C LYS A 122 -11.16 2.40 -15.79
N ASP A 123 -11.71 3.40 -15.12
CA ASP A 123 -10.93 4.38 -14.36
C ASP A 123 -10.26 3.77 -13.12
N THR A 124 -10.79 2.68 -12.55
CA THR A 124 -10.13 1.94 -11.46
C THR A 124 -9.03 1.03 -12.00
N LEU A 125 -9.24 0.38 -13.14
CA LEU A 125 -8.23 -0.44 -13.81
C LEU A 125 -7.00 0.39 -14.24
N ASP A 126 -7.22 1.62 -14.72
CA ASP A 126 -6.15 2.56 -15.08
C ASP A 126 -5.24 2.94 -13.88
N LEU A 127 -5.71 2.73 -12.64
CA LEU A 127 -4.98 2.99 -11.40
C LEU A 127 -4.19 1.77 -10.88
N VAL A 128 -4.12 0.70 -11.66
CA VAL A 128 -3.45 -0.54 -11.25
C VAL A 128 -2.17 -0.77 -12.05
N ASP A 129 -1.07 -1.04 -11.32
CA ASP A 129 0.19 -1.41 -11.94
C ASP A 129 0.11 -2.88 -12.40
N ASN A 130 0.18 -3.10 -13.72
CA ASN A 130 0.14 -4.42 -14.37
C ASN A 130 1.22 -5.41 -13.91
N SER A 131 2.20 -4.97 -13.12
CA SER A 131 3.20 -5.85 -12.49
C SER A 131 2.64 -6.63 -11.29
N GLN A 132 1.61 -6.12 -10.61
CA GLN A 132 1.04 -6.75 -9.40
C GLN A 132 -0.05 -7.78 -9.72
N ILE A 133 -0.72 -7.66 -10.89
CA ILE A 133 -1.80 -8.55 -11.34
C ILE A 133 -1.30 -9.60 -12.36
N LYS A 134 0.00 -9.61 -12.68
CA LYS A 134 0.52 -10.29 -13.87
C LYS A 134 0.38 -11.82 -13.81
N ASN A 135 -0.69 -12.30 -14.42
CA ASN A 135 -0.71 -13.41 -15.40
C ASN A 135 -2.08 -13.66 -16.06
N LEU A 136 -3.14 -12.89 -15.77
CA LEU A 136 -4.48 -13.31 -16.24
C LEU A 136 -5.01 -12.67 -17.53
N PHE A 137 -4.78 -11.39 -17.88
CA PHE A 137 -5.61 -10.79 -18.97
C PHE A 137 -5.02 -9.68 -19.85
N ILE A 138 -3.71 -9.43 -19.90
CA ILE A 138 -3.18 -8.39 -20.81
C ILE A 138 -2.32 -9.01 -21.91
N GLU A 139 -2.76 -8.92 -23.16
CA GLU A 139 -1.94 -9.22 -24.33
C GLU A 139 -0.61 -8.45 -24.23
N GLU A 140 0.51 -9.09 -24.56
CA GLU A 140 1.85 -8.51 -24.38
C GLU A 140 2.08 -7.18 -25.10
N SER A 141 1.19 -6.79 -26.00
CA SER A 141 1.18 -5.58 -26.82
C SER A 141 0.85 -4.30 -26.06
N GLU A 142 0.19 -4.36 -24.89
CA GLU A 142 -0.26 -3.17 -24.13
C GLU A 142 0.54 -2.89 -22.85
N LYS A 143 1.75 -3.44 -22.74
CA LYS A 143 2.67 -3.11 -21.64
C LYS A 143 3.17 -1.67 -21.76
N LYS A 144 2.33 -0.69 -21.40
CA LYS A 144 2.79 0.69 -21.15
C LYS A 144 3.73 0.65 -19.95
N ILE A 145 4.98 1.03 -20.18
CA ILE A 145 5.95 1.28 -19.11
C ILE A 145 5.41 2.49 -18.35
N ILE A 146 4.74 2.23 -17.23
CA ILE A 146 4.21 3.26 -16.35
C ILE A 146 5.42 3.98 -15.74
N LYS A 147 5.69 5.19 -16.23
CA LYS A 147 6.80 6.05 -15.81
C LYS A 147 6.54 6.79 -14.49
N ASP A 148 5.36 6.65 -13.89
CA ASP A 148 5.00 7.41 -12.69
C ASP A 148 4.17 6.62 -11.65
N THR A 149 4.80 5.59 -11.05
CA THR A 149 4.21 4.74 -10.00
C THR A 149 3.74 5.53 -8.78
N ARG A 150 4.38 6.68 -8.49
CA ARG A 150 3.98 7.56 -7.40
C ARG A 150 2.67 8.27 -7.72
N GLN A 151 2.53 8.84 -8.92
CA GLN A 151 1.29 9.51 -9.31
C GLN A 151 0.08 8.56 -9.28
N ILE A 152 0.27 7.31 -9.76
CA ILE A 152 -0.79 6.29 -9.69
C ILE A 152 -1.21 6.02 -8.25
N LYS A 153 -0.27 5.85 -7.32
CA LYS A 153 -0.59 5.68 -5.88
C LYS A 153 -1.35 6.87 -5.31
N ILE A 154 -0.98 8.10 -5.67
CA ILE A 154 -1.69 9.30 -5.24
C ILE A 154 -3.12 9.32 -5.79
N MET A 155 -3.30 8.98 -7.06
CA MET A 155 -4.62 8.92 -7.69
C MET A 155 -5.48 7.80 -7.08
N ARG A 156 -4.89 6.62 -6.83
CA ARG A 156 -5.54 5.50 -6.12
C ARG A 156 -6.02 5.91 -4.74
N PHE A 157 -5.15 6.52 -3.94
CA PHE A 157 -5.51 7.01 -2.61
C PHE A 157 -6.69 8.00 -2.65
N LYS A 158 -6.68 8.94 -3.61
CA LYS A 158 -7.79 9.88 -3.81
C LYS A 158 -9.09 9.15 -4.17
N LYS A 159 -9.04 8.18 -5.09
CA LYS A 159 -10.20 7.40 -5.53
C LYS A 159 -10.78 6.54 -4.40
N ILE A 160 -9.92 5.87 -3.63
CA ILE A 160 -10.33 5.11 -2.43
C ILE A 160 -11.07 6.05 -1.47
N LYS A 161 -10.52 7.23 -1.18
CA LYS A 161 -11.15 8.20 -0.27
C LYS A 161 -12.51 8.69 -0.77
N GLU A 162 -12.63 8.96 -2.07
CA GLU A 162 -13.89 9.35 -2.71
C GLU A 162 -14.95 8.24 -2.59
N LEU A 163 -14.60 7.00 -2.96
CA LEU A 163 -15.49 5.85 -2.88
C LEU A 163 -15.92 5.55 -1.44
N LYS A 164 -14.99 5.61 -0.47
CA LYS A 164 -15.31 5.47 0.96
C LYS A 164 -16.34 6.51 1.42
N SER A 165 -16.16 7.76 1.02
CA SER A 165 -17.11 8.82 1.37
C SER A 165 -18.49 8.54 0.78
N SER A 166 -18.55 8.15 -0.49
CA SER A 166 -19.81 7.83 -1.18
C SER A 166 -20.53 6.62 -0.59
N LEU A 167 -19.80 5.61 -0.13
CA LEU A 167 -20.36 4.34 0.37
C LEU A 167 -20.63 4.34 1.88
N SER A 168 -20.26 5.40 2.59
CA SER A 168 -20.40 5.47 4.05
C SER A 168 -21.81 5.18 4.56
N LEU A 169 -22.85 5.72 3.90
CA LEU A 169 -24.25 5.46 4.24
C LEU A 169 -24.69 4.04 3.83
N PHE A 170 -24.20 3.56 2.70
CA PHE A 170 -24.51 2.23 2.17
C PHE A 170 -23.97 1.10 3.08
N PHE A 171 -22.77 1.27 3.63
CA PHE A 171 -22.24 0.32 4.60
C PHE A 171 -23.03 0.34 5.92
N LYS A 172 -23.43 1.53 6.38
CA LYS A 172 -24.30 1.67 7.57
C LYS A 172 -25.70 1.08 7.38
N SER A 173 -26.25 1.09 6.15
CA SER A 173 -27.50 0.40 5.85
C SER A 173 -27.34 -1.13 5.76
N GLY A 174 -26.09 -1.63 5.80
CA GLY A 174 -25.78 -3.05 5.79
C GLY A 174 -25.81 -3.67 4.40
N PHE A 175 -25.25 -2.95 3.41
CA PHE A 175 -25.09 -3.41 2.02
C PHE A 175 -26.40 -3.74 1.32
N ASN A 176 -27.49 -3.07 1.71
CA ASN A 176 -28.78 -3.24 1.08
C ASN A 176 -29.54 -1.89 1.08
N LEU A 177 -30.08 -1.53 -0.08
CA LEU A 177 -30.95 -0.37 -0.27
C LEU A 177 -32.30 -0.84 -0.82
N THR A 178 -33.35 -0.04 -0.59
CA THR A 178 -34.70 -0.33 -1.08
C THR A 178 -34.84 -0.12 -2.58
N ASP A 179 -34.11 0.84 -3.16
CA ASP A 179 -34.07 1.03 -4.61
C ASP A 179 -33.05 0.07 -5.22
N GLU A 180 -33.53 -0.84 -6.07
CA GLU A 180 -32.70 -1.86 -6.71
C GLU A 180 -31.63 -1.25 -7.61
N SER A 181 -31.95 -0.19 -8.36
CA SER A 181 -31.01 0.45 -9.29
C SER A 181 -29.88 1.14 -8.53
N GLU A 182 -30.20 1.84 -7.45
CA GLU A 182 -29.20 2.46 -6.58
C GLU A 182 -28.39 1.39 -5.83
N ASN A 183 -29.03 0.32 -5.36
CA ASN A 183 -28.37 -0.79 -4.68
C ASN A 183 -27.32 -1.43 -5.60
N ARG A 184 -27.66 -1.65 -6.86
CA ARG A 184 -26.75 -2.19 -7.89
C ARG A 184 -25.51 -1.32 -8.05
N ASP A 185 -25.69 0.00 -8.26
CA ASP A 185 -24.59 0.95 -8.41
C ASP A 185 -23.69 0.99 -7.16
N MET A 186 -24.28 0.99 -5.97
CA MET A 186 -23.52 0.99 -4.71
C MET A 186 -22.74 -0.30 -4.48
N ILE A 187 -23.28 -1.47 -4.83
CA ILE A 187 -22.55 -2.74 -4.74
C ILE A 187 -21.36 -2.74 -5.71
N LEU A 188 -21.53 -2.26 -6.95
CA LEU A 188 -20.43 -2.18 -7.92
C LEU A 188 -19.34 -1.20 -7.46
N LYS A 189 -19.72 -0.03 -6.92
CA LYS A 189 -18.77 0.90 -6.30
C LYS A 189 -18.05 0.26 -5.11
N ALA A 190 -18.72 -0.56 -4.30
CA ALA A 190 -18.10 -1.28 -3.19
C ALA A 190 -17.07 -2.31 -3.67
N ILE A 191 -17.40 -3.10 -4.71
CA ILE A 191 -16.44 -4.04 -5.33
C ILE A 191 -15.20 -3.29 -5.81
N ASN A 192 -15.39 -2.15 -6.50
CA ASN A 192 -14.29 -1.33 -6.99
C ASN A 192 -13.43 -0.73 -5.87
N LEU A 193 -14.05 -0.28 -4.77
CA LEU A 193 -13.34 0.18 -3.59
C LEU A 193 -12.46 -0.93 -3.00
N PHE A 194 -13.07 -2.09 -2.70
CA PHE A 194 -12.37 -3.22 -2.10
C PHE A 194 -11.29 -3.81 -3.01
N PHE A 195 -11.49 -3.74 -4.34
CA PHE A 195 -10.47 -4.09 -5.32
C PHE A 195 -9.23 -3.19 -5.19
N LEU A 196 -9.40 -1.87 -5.14
CA LEU A 196 -8.28 -0.93 -4.96
C LEU A 196 -7.57 -1.11 -3.63
N GLU A 197 -8.32 -1.31 -2.53
CA GLU A 197 -7.74 -1.59 -1.22
C GLU A 197 -6.95 -2.89 -1.20
N SER A 198 -7.50 -3.96 -1.79
CA SER A 198 -6.82 -5.25 -1.90
C SER A 198 -5.49 -5.14 -2.64
N ILE A 199 -5.39 -4.28 -3.67
CA ILE A 199 -4.11 -4.06 -4.37
C ILE A 199 -3.09 -3.38 -3.45
N GLU A 200 -3.50 -2.41 -2.63
CA GLU A 200 -2.61 -1.81 -1.64
C GLU A 200 -2.14 -2.83 -0.61
N GLN A 201 -3.04 -3.69 -0.14
CA GLN A 201 -2.74 -4.77 0.81
C GLN A 201 -1.77 -5.79 0.22
N VAL A 202 -2.00 -6.27 -1.00
CA VAL A 202 -1.08 -7.18 -1.70
C VAL A 202 0.29 -6.52 -1.88
N SER A 203 0.35 -5.22 -2.16
CA SER A 203 1.62 -4.51 -2.23
C SER A 203 2.36 -4.47 -0.88
N MET A 204 1.65 -4.31 0.24
CA MET A 204 2.23 -4.32 1.58
C MET A 204 2.73 -5.72 1.95
N ILE A 205 1.90 -6.75 1.73
CA ILE A 205 2.21 -8.16 1.96
C ILE A 205 3.45 -8.59 1.17
N ASN A 206 3.52 -8.23 -0.11
CA ASN A 206 4.67 -8.57 -0.95
C ASN A 206 5.98 -7.93 -0.43
N ASN A 207 5.92 -6.68 0.05
CA ASN A 207 7.08 -6.03 0.67
C ASN A 207 7.52 -6.77 1.94
N GLU A 208 6.57 -7.16 2.79
CA GLU A 208 6.86 -7.93 4.01
C GLU A 208 7.49 -9.30 3.68
N ILE A 209 6.93 -10.04 2.72
CA ILE A 209 7.48 -11.30 2.23
C ILE A 209 8.92 -11.13 1.74
N ASN A 210 9.21 -10.06 0.99
CA ASN A 210 10.56 -9.77 0.49
C ASN A 210 11.56 -9.51 1.63
N ILE A 211 11.14 -8.78 2.66
CA ILE A 211 11.95 -8.53 3.86
C ILE A 211 12.19 -9.84 4.62
N LEU A 212 11.16 -10.66 4.82
CA LEU A 212 11.27 -11.95 5.50
C LEU A 212 12.20 -12.90 4.74
N ASN A 213 12.09 -12.96 3.41
CA ASN A 213 12.98 -13.77 2.57
C ASN A 213 14.45 -13.35 2.71
N TYR A 214 14.72 -12.05 2.75
CA TYR A 214 16.08 -11.54 2.99
C TYR A 214 16.60 -11.94 4.38
N ALA A 215 15.79 -11.73 5.43
CA ALA A 215 16.16 -12.07 6.80
C ALA A 215 16.41 -13.57 6.98
N ILE A 216 15.54 -14.42 6.43
CA ILE A 216 15.69 -15.88 6.46
C ILE A 216 17.01 -16.30 5.78
N LYS A 217 17.32 -15.72 4.61
CA LYS A 217 18.55 -16.00 3.88
C LYS A 217 19.79 -15.63 4.69
N GLU A 218 19.76 -14.50 5.41
CA GLU A 218 20.86 -14.05 6.26
C GLU A 218 21.09 -14.96 7.48
N GLU A 219 20.03 -15.51 8.06
CA GLU A 219 20.13 -16.48 9.15
C GLU A 219 20.80 -17.77 8.68
N PHE A 220 20.42 -18.27 7.50
CA PHE A 220 21.05 -19.45 6.89
C PHE A 220 22.55 -19.25 6.63
N THR A 221 22.98 -18.06 6.20
CA THR A 221 24.41 -17.75 6.00
C THR A 221 25.17 -17.73 7.32
N LYS A 222 24.61 -17.12 8.37
CA LYS A 222 25.24 -17.06 9.70
C LYS A 222 25.35 -18.43 10.37
N THR A 223 24.39 -19.33 10.17
CA THR A 223 24.48 -20.70 10.68
C THR A 223 25.52 -21.54 9.93
N SER A 224 25.72 -21.28 8.63
CA SER A 224 26.69 -22.00 7.80
C SER A 224 28.14 -21.57 8.07
N GLU A 225 28.35 -20.30 8.47
CA GLU A 225 29.69 -19.77 8.80
C GLU A 225 30.16 -20.14 10.22
N ASN A 226 29.22 -20.35 11.16
CA ASN A 226 29.52 -20.81 12.52
C ASN A 226 29.55 -22.34 12.67
N GLY A 227 29.20 -23.08 11.61
CA GLY A 227 29.35 -24.53 11.54
C GLY A 227 30.82 -24.91 11.31
N ASP A 228 31.48 -25.44 12.34
CA ASP A 228 32.82 -26.00 12.26
C ASP A 228 32.95 -26.91 11.02
N LYS A 229 33.92 -26.62 10.14
CA LYS A 229 34.18 -27.35 8.88
C LYS A 229 34.76 -28.74 9.14
N ARG A 230 34.05 -29.58 9.91
CA ARG A 230 34.37 -30.99 10.08
C ARG A 230 33.11 -31.79 9.82
N TYR A 231 33.23 -32.70 8.87
CA TYR A 231 32.20 -33.57 8.29
C TYR A 231 31.43 -32.95 7.12
N GLY A 232 32.03 -33.09 5.94
CA GLY A 232 31.24 -33.45 4.78
C GLY A 232 30.80 -34.90 4.93
N ASP A 233 29.50 -35.16 4.84
CA ASP A 233 28.96 -36.04 3.81
C ASP A 233 27.43 -35.89 3.74
N ASN A 234 26.92 -36.24 2.58
CA ASN A 234 25.58 -36.05 2.04
C ASN A 234 24.41 -36.56 2.91
N ASN A 235 23.42 -35.71 3.18
CA ASN A 235 22.00 -36.06 3.03
C ASN A 235 21.07 -34.84 3.21
N ILE A 236 20.60 -34.31 2.09
CA ILE A 236 19.41 -33.44 2.03
C ILE A 236 18.23 -34.39 2.20
N ASN A 237 17.54 -34.37 3.36
CA ASN A 237 16.14 -34.79 3.58
C ASN A 237 15.83 -35.23 5.03
N ASN A 238 16.27 -34.51 6.07
CA ASN A 238 15.67 -34.65 7.42
C ASN A 238 16.14 -33.56 8.40
N ILE A 239 15.45 -32.41 8.47
CA ILE A 239 15.69 -31.40 9.52
C ILE A 239 14.37 -30.87 10.11
N ASN A 240 13.42 -31.77 10.41
CA ASN A 240 12.23 -31.40 11.18
C ASN A 240 12.21 -31.93 12.62
N ASN A 241 13.28 -32.53 13.14
CA ASN A 241 13.28 -33.02 14.53
C ASN A 241 14.69 -33.11 15.14
N LYS A 242 15.29 -31.98 15.53
CA LYS A 242 16.31 -31.91 16.61
C LYS A 242 16.76 -30.48 16.90
N ILE A 243 15.91 -29.71 17.59
CA ILE A 243 16.36 -28.57 18.39
C ILE A 243 15.89 -28.80 19.82
N GLN A 244 16.48 -29.79 20.49
CA GLN A 244 16.49 -29.82 21.94
C GLN A 244 17.82 -30.41 22.43
N LYS A 245 18.45 -29.62 23.31
CA LYS A 245 19.54 -29.97 24.24
C LYS A 245 20.90 -30.19 23.62
N ASN A 246 21.73 -29.15 23.66
CA ASN A 246 23.03 -29.16 24.36
C ASN A 246 23.70 -27.79 24.27
N CYS A 247 23.46 -26.91 25.25
CA CYS A 247 24.36 -25.79 25.52
C CYS A 247 25.41 -26.30 26.53
N PRO A 248 26.71 -26.20 26.26
CA PRO A 248 27.72 -26.53 27.26
C PRO A 248 27.68 -25.48 28.39
N PRO A 249 27.90 -25.87 29.66
CA PRO A 249 27.93 -24.92 30.77
C PRO A 249 29.12 -23.97 30.63
N LEU A 250 28.86 -22.66 30.82
CA LEU A 250 29.87 -21.62 30.87
C LEU A 250 30.84 -21.91 32.03
N ASN A 251 32.10 -22.18 31.70
CA ASN A 251 33.15 -22.44 32.68
C ASN A 251 33.65 -21.09 33.27
N ILE A 252 33.16 -20.73 34.45
CA ILE A 252 33.46 -19.47 35.18
C ILE A 252 34.86 -19.50 35.84
N LYS A 253 35.90 -19.94 35.13
CA LYS A 253 37.28 -20.02 35.69
C LYS A 253 38.35 -19.24 34.94
N HIS A 254 38.00 -18.40 33.96
CA HIS A 254 38.93 -17.42 33.40
C HIS A 254 38.41 -16.00 33.60
N ILE A 255 38.56 -15.51 34.84
CA ILE A 255 38.56 -14.07 35.12
C ILE A 255 39.97 -13.58 34.77
N ALA A 256 40.07 -12.72 33.74
CA ALA A 256 41.32 -12.05 33.40
C ALA A 256 41.79 -11.18 34.59
N PRO A 257 43.10 -11.10 34.92
CA PRO A 257 43.55 -10.49 36.18
C PRO A 257 43.39 -8.96 36.28
N ASN A 258 42.83 -8.27 35.29
CA ASN A 258 42.96 -6.81 35.17
C ASN A 258 41.64 -6.07 34.91
N ILE A 259 40.53 -6.49 35.50
CA ILE A 259 39.31 -5.66 35.56
C ILE A 259 39.40 -4.78 36.82
N ARG A 260 40.00 -3.60 36.69
CA ARG A 260 39.77 -2.52 37.66
C ARG A 260 38.38 -1.95 37.39
N TYR A 261 37.45 -2.17 38.32
CA TYR A 261 36.18 -1.45 38.33
C TYR A 261 36.48 0.03 38.60
N LEU A 262 36.27 0.89 37.61
CA LEU A 262 36.24 2.33 37.81
C LEU A 262 34.93 2.66 38.54
N THR A 263 34.99 2.73 39.87
CA THR A 263 33.92 3.35 40.65
C THR A 263 33.94 4.85 40.37
N SER A 264 32.81 5.40 39.97
CA SER A 264 32.60 6.81 39.67
C SER A 264 32.81 7.68 40.91
N LYS A 265 34.05 8.11 41.14
CA LYS A 265 34.47 9.31 41.87
C LYS A 265 35.98 9.38 41.73
N GLU A 266 36.49 10.55 41.38
CA GLU A 266 37.91 10.89 41.23
C GLU A 266 38.54 10.55 39.86
N ASN A 267 38.45 11.48 38.90
CA ASN A 267 39.58 12.40 38.64
C ASN A 267 39.34 13.21 37.36
N THR A 268 39.01 14.48 37.56
CA THR A 268 39.29 15.57 36.63
C THR A 268 40.79 15.84 36.65
N SER A 269 41.53 15.29 35.70
CA SER A 269 42.71 15.92 35.12
C SER A 269 43.33 14.96 34.10
N ASN A 270 43.40 15.43 32.86
CA ASN A 270 44.34 14.91 31.87
C ASN A 270 45.75 14.99 32.46
N THR A 271 46.21 13.91 33.07
CA THR A 271 47.63 13.71 33.38
C THR A 271 48.04 12.43 32.68
N GLY A 272 48.75 12.59 31.57
CA GLY A 272 49.40 11.49 30.90
C GLY A 272 50.34 10.80 31.89
N PHE A 273 50.11 9.51 32.12
CA PHE A 273 51.02 8.69 32.90
C PHE A 273 52.34 8.58 32.13
N THR A 274 53.38 9.26 32.62
CA THR A 274 54.74 9.08 32.13
C THR A 274 55.44 8.05 33.01
N PHE A 275 55.81 6.91 32.42
CA PHE A 275 56.83 6.06 33.02
C PHE A 275 58.20 6.53 32.52
N LYS A 276 59.12 6.77 33.45
CA LYS A 276 60.54 6.89 33.14
C LYS A 276 61.13 5.49 33.08
N ASP A 277 61.51 5.05 31.88
CA ASP A 277 62.40 3.89 31.75
C ASP A 277 63.74 4.22 32.42
N ILE A 278 64.18 3.34 33.33
CA ILE A 278 65.36 3.56 34.19
C ILE A 278 66.67 3.53 33.40
N ASN A 279 66.66 3.14 32.11
CA ASN A 279 67.89 2.85 31.37
C ASN A 279 68.21 3.76 30.19
N ASN A 280 67.32 4.64 29.72
CA ASN A 280 67.66 5.61 28.67
C ASN A 280 66.73 6.83 28.76
N GLY A 281 67.29 7.98 29.17
CA GLY A 281 66.57 9.21 29.50
C GLY A 281 65.97 9.99 28.32
N THR A 282 65.11 9.37 27.52
CA THR A 282 64.39 10.05 26.43
C THR A 282 62.88 9.96 26.68
N ALA A 283 62.23 11.10 26.93
CA ALA A 283 60.78 11.17 27.12
C ALA A 283 60.05 11.05 25.77
N GLY A 284 59.54 9.87 25.46
CA GLY A 284 58.63 9.64 24.33
C GLY A 284 57.17 9.73 24.76
N VAL A 285 56.37 10.54 24.06
CA VAL A 285 54.91 10.53 24.19
C VAL A 285 54.40 9.30 23.43
N VAL A 286 53.92 8.30 24.16
CA VAL A 286 53.16 7.19 23.57
C VAL A 286 51.71 7.63 23.50
N ILE A 287 51.20 7.84 22.29
CA ILE A 287 49.77 7.98 22.04
C ILE A 287 49.15 6.61 22.32
N ASN A 288 48.13 6.54 23.16
CA ASN A 288 47.43 5.31 23.55
C ASN A 288 46.65 4.71 22.34
N ASP A 289 47.37 4.15 21.37
CA ASP A 289 46.80 3.51 20.18
C ASP A 289 45.86 2.36 20.55
N ARG A 290 46.08 1.75 21.72
CA ARG A 290 45.26 0.66 22.24
C ARG A 290 43.84 1.12 22.60
N GLU A 291 43.68 2.30 23.19
CA GLU A 291 42.35 2.85 23.54
C GLU A 291 41.58 3.24 22.27
N ASN A 292 42.28 3.81 21.28
CA ASN A 292 41.73 4.09 19.95
C ASN A 292 41.34 2.82 19.17
N PHE A 293 41.99 1.69 19.45
CA PHE A 293 41.63 0.41 18.85
C PHE A 293 40.40 -0.20 19.52
N TYR A 294 40.30 -0.12 20.85
CA TYR A 294 39.16 -0.64 21.62
C TYR A 294 37.84 0.04 21.25
N SER A 295 37.84 1.34 20.98
CA SER A 295 36.63 2.07 20.57
C SER A 295 36.10 1.65 19.19
N LYS A 296 36.92 1.00 18.35
CA LYS A 296 36.54 0.56 17.00
C LYS A 296 36.04 -0.88 16.94
N VAL A 297 36.37 -1.72 17.92
CA VAL A 297 36.03 -3.16 17.90
C VAL A 297 34.75 -3.50 18.67
N PHE A 298 34.20 -2.56 19.43
CA PHE A 298 32.94 -2.72 20.17
C PHE A 298 31.94 -1.60 19.83
N GLY A 299 31.79 -1.30 18.54
CA GLY A 299 30.77 -0.36 18.03
C GLY A 299 29.47 -1.07 17.63
N PRO A 300 28.33 -0.35 17.57
CA PRO A 300 27.09 -0.87 16.99
C PRO A 300 27.30 -1.35 15.55
N SER A 301 26.60 -2.42 15.13
CA SER A 301 26.74 -3.01 13.79
C SER A 301 26.20 -2.14 12.64
N HIS A 302 25.76 -0.90 12.93
CA HIS A 302 25.18 0.03 11.97
C HIS A 302 25.81 1.42 12.15
N THR A 303 25.82 2.21 11.08
CA THR A 303 26.26 3.60 11.12
C THR A 303 25.31 4.41 11.99
N LEU A 304 25.83 4.95 13.09
CA LEU A 304 25.05 5.85 13.94
C LEU A 304 24.79 7.18 13.21
N PRO A 305 23.65 7.84 13.48
CA PRO A 305 23.40 9.19 12.97
C PRO A 305 24.53 10.14 13.40
N THR A 306 25.10 10.84 12.42
CA THR A 306 26.12 11.87 12.65
C THR A 306 25.54 13.21 13.06
N ILE A 307 24.22 13.33 13.03
CA ILE A 307 23.46 14.56 13.20
C ILE A 307 22.67 14.46 14.51
N SER A 308 22.65 15.54 15.28
CA SER A 308 21.88 15.58 16.53
C SER A 308 20.37 15.69 16.26
N ILE A 309 19.54 15.26 17.21
CA ILE A 309 18.08 15.33 17.07
C ILE A 309 17.61 16.78 16.85
N ALA A 310 18.26 17.75 17.50
CA ALA A 310 17.94 19.18 17.32
C ALA A 310 18.30 19.67 15.91
N GLU A 311 19.46 19.28 15.41
CA GLU A 311 19.91 19.63 14.06
C GLU A 311 19.03 18.97 12.98
N ALA A 312 18.52 17.76 13.24
CA ALA A 312 17.52 17.13 12.39
C ALA A 312 16.19 17.90 12.36
N ALA A 313 15.71 18.39 13.51
CA ALA A 313 14.51 19.21 13.60
C ALA A 313 14.66 20.56 12.87
N ASP A 314 15.84 21.19 12.98
CA ASP A 314 16.14 22.45 12.27
C ASP A 314 16.19 22.26 10.75
N MET A 315 16.72 21.13 10.28
CA MET A 315 16.71 20.78 8.86
C MET A 315 15.28 20.54 8.33
N GLU A 316 14.46 19.80 9.08
CA GLU A 316 13.06 19.54 8.70
C GLU A 316 12.24 20.84 8.63
N LEU A 317 12.42 21.73 9.61
CA LEU A 317 11.76 23.05 9.61
C LEU A 317 12.21 23.92 8.43
N LYS A 318 13.50 23.89 8.10
CA LYS A 318 14.03 24.63 6.94
C LYS A 318 13.48 24.08 5.62
N GLU A 319 13.43 22.76 5.47
CA GLU A 319 12.88 22.10 4.28
C GLU A 319 11.39 22.40 4.12
N ALA A 320 10.61 22.38 5.20
CA ALA A 320 9.21 22.75 5.19
C ALA A 320 8.99 24.20 4.71
N LEU A 321 9.81 25.14 5.19
CA LEU A 321 9.74 26.55 4.76
C LEU A 321 10.15 26.73 3.29
N GLU A 322 11.14 25.97 2.80
CA GLU A 322 11.54 26.00 1.38
C GLU A 322 10.47 25.38 0.47
N GLN A 323 9.81 24.32 0.93
CA GLN A 323 8.69 23.70 0.24
C GLN A 323 7.48 24.64 0.17
N GLU A 324 7.17 25.36 1.26
CA GLU A 324 6.11 26.35 1.28
C GLU A 324 6.42 27.50 0.30
N LYS A 325 7.65 28.03 0.33
CA LYS A 325 8.09 29.09 -0.60
C LYS A 325 7.98 28.66 -2.05
N SER A 326 8.49 27.47 -2.39
CA SER A 326 8.43 26.95 -3.76
C SER A 326 7.00 26.68 -4.22
N SER A 327 6.13 26.19 -3.34
CA SER A 327 4.70 26.01 -3.63
C SER A 327 3.98 27.34 -3.87
N ASN A 328 4.27 28.37 -3.07
CA ASN A 328 3.71 29.71 -3.25
C ASN A 328 4.19 30.39 -4.54
N ILE A 329 5.46 30.20 -4.91
CA ILE A 329 6.00 30.70 -6.18
C ILE A 329 5.34 29.99 -7.36
N ALA A 330 5.18 28.66 -7.30
CA ALA A 330 4.50 27.89 -8.34
C ALA A 330 3.03 28.32 -8.50
N ARG A 331 2.35 28.62 -7.39
CA ARG A 331 0.97 29.14 -7.39
C ARG A 331 0.88 30.51 -8.05
N LYS A 332 1.75 31.46 -7.68
CA LYS A 332 1.80 32.79 -8.32
C LYS A 332 2.08 32.71 -9.82
N ASN A 333 3.05 31.89 -10.22
CA ASN A 333 3.39 31.71 -11.64
C ASN A 333 2.23 31.08 -12.44
N LYS A 334 1.41 30.24 -11.81
CA LYS A 334 0.21 29.68 -12.43
C LYS A 334 -0.88 30.75 -12.57
N GLU A 335 -1.15 31.52 -11.51
CA GLU A 335 -2.12 32.62 -11.52
C GLU A 335 -1.77 33.67 -12.59
N GLU A 336 -0.49 34.03 -12.76
CA GLU A 336 -0.03 34.92 -13.84
C GLU A 336 -0.24 34.32 -15.24
N ARG A 337 0.01 33.02 -15.43
CA ARG A 337 -0.22 32.35 -16.73
C ARG A 337 -1.70 32.29 -17.08
N ASP A 338 -2.56 32.00 -16.11
CA ASP A 338 -4.00 31.91 -16.30
C ASP A 338 -4.59 33.30 -16.62
N GLN A 339 -4.09 34.39 -16.00
CA GLN A 339 -4.45 35.76 -16.36
C GLN A 339 -4.05 36.12 -17.80
N ILE A 340 -2.81 35.81 -18.22
CA ILE A 340 -2.34 36.10 -19.59
C ILE A 340 -3.17 35.34 -20.64
N LEU A 341 -3.61 34.11 -20.33
CA LEU A 341 -4.45 33.32 -21.23
C LEU A 341 -5.86 33.92 -21.33
N HIS A 342 -6.46 34.30 -20.20
CA HIS A 342 -7.78 34.91 -20.17
C HIS A 342 -7.84 36.21 -20.97
N ASP A 343 -6.85 37.10 -20.80
CA ASP A 343 -6.78 38.37 -21.54
C ASP A 343 -6.65 38.16 -23.06
N LYS A 344 -5.91 37.13 -23.49
CA LYS A 344 -5.76 36.78 -24.92
C LYS A 344 -7.02 36.18 -25.54
N GLU A 345 -7.77 35.41 -24.76
CA GLU A 345 -9.02 34.79 -25.21
C GLU A 345 -10.12 35.85 -25.32
N TYR A 346 -10.24 36.72 -24.31
CA TYR A 346 -11.18 37.84 -24.30
C TYR A 346 -10.93 38.81 -25.47
N SER A 347 -9.66 39.13 -25.76
CA SER A 347 -9.30 39.99 -26.90
C SER A 347 -9.66 39.38 -28.26
N LYS A 348 -9.63 38.06 -28.41
CA LYS A 348 -10.02 37.40 -29.68
C LYS A 348 -11.53 37.36 -29.86
N GLU A 349 -12.26 37.16 -28.77
CA GLU A 349 -13.73 37.13 -28.79
C GLU A 349 -14.29 38.50 -29.22
N GLU A 350 -13.72 39.60 -28.71
CA GLU A 350 -14.06 40.96 -29.16
C GLU A 350 -13.79 41.18 -30.67
N GLU A 351 -12.63 40.75 -31.17
CA GLU A 351 -12.30 40.86 -32.61
C GLU A 351 -13.26 40.06 -33.51
N GLU A 352 -13.63 38.84 -33.09
CA GLU A 352 -14.56 37.98 -33.84
C GLU A 352 -15.98 38.53 -33.86
N ASP A 353 -16.44 39.14 -32.77
CA ASP A 353 -17.78 39.71 -32.68
C ASP A 353 -17.91 41.00 -33.52
N GLU A 354 -16.85 41.81 -33.58
CA GLU A 354 -16.79 42.94 -34.52
C GLU A 354 -16.83 42.48 -35.99
N LEU A 355 -16.14 41.39 -36.33
CA LEU A 355 -16.14 40.78 -37.67
C LEU A 355 -17.52 40.23 -38.05
N LYS A 356 -18.21 39.56 -37.12
CA LYS A 356 -19.59 39.07 -37.32
C LYS A 356 -20.56 40.22 -37.51
N ALA A 357 -20.44 41.30 -36.73
CA ALA A 357 -21.29 42.47 -36.88
C ALA A 357 -21.14 43.13 -38.26
N ARG A 358 -19.90 43.32 -38.73
CA ARG A 358 -19.64 43.83 -40.09
C ARG A 358 -20.20 42.90 -41.18
N SER A 359 -19.98 41.59 -41.04
CA SER A 359 -20.50 40.60 -41.99
C SER A 359 -22.03 40.58 -42.05
N TRP A 360 -22.67 40.84 -40.91
CA TRP A 360 -24.13 40.94 -40.83
C TRP A 360 -24.65 42.20 -41.52
N ASP A 361 -23.99 43.34 -41.35
CA ASP A 361 -24.34 44.58 -42.05
C ASP A 361 -24.19 44.44 -43.58
N ASP A 362 -23.07 43.87 -44.06
CA ASP A 362 -22.84 43.61 -45.50
C ASP A 362 -23.93 42.71 -46.10
N TRP A 363 -24.37 41.68 -45.34
CA TRP A 363 -25.45 40.81 -45.77
C TRP A 363 -26.79 41.55 -45.86
N LYS A 364 -27.08 42.47 -44.93
CA LYS A 364 -28.32 43.26 -44.94
C LYS A 364 -28.40 44.18 -46.15
N ASP A 365 -27.28 44.78 -46.53
CA ASP A 365 -27.18 45.65 -47.69
C ASP A 365 -27.33 44.89 -49.02
N LEU A 366 -26.77 43.68 -49.11
CA LEU A 366 -26.92 42.80 -50.27
C LEU A 366 -28.31 42.15 -50.38
N ASN A 367 -29.10 42.16 -49.30
CA ASN A 367 -30.43 41.54 -49.24
C ASN A 367 -31.52 42.57 -48.89
N PRO A 368 -31.80 43.56 -49.76
CA PRO A 368 -32.85 44.52 -49.53
C PRO A 368 -34.21 43.81 -49.41
N LYS A 369 -34.97 44.19 -48.39
CA LYS A 369 -36.31 43.64 -48.12
C LYS A 369 -37.20 43.86 -49.36
N GLY A 370 -37.75 42.78 -49.91
CA GLY A 370 -38.71 42.84 -51.02
C GLY A 370 -38.25 42.24 -52.35
N HIS A 371 -37.02 41.72 -52.47
CA HIS A 371 -36.51 41.14 -53.72
C HIS A 371 -37.20 39.83 -54.18
N GLY A 372 -38.10 39.25 -53.37
CA GLY A 372 -38.60 37.88 -53.53
C GLY A 372 -40.03 37.71 -54.07
N ASN A 373 -40.78 38.76 -54.41
CA ASN A 373 -42.09 38.58 -55.05
C ASN A 373 -42.59 39.82 -55.81
N THR A 374 -42.13 40.04 -57.03
CA THR A 374 -42.62 41.11 -57.92
C THR A 374 -43.33 40.60 -59.19
N ILE A 375 -43.46 39.28 -59.38
CA ILE A 375 -43.94 38.69 -60.65
C ILE A 375 -45.34 38.06 -60.62
N ARG A 376 -46.08 38.17 -59.51
CA ARG A 376 -47.50 37.80 -59.45
C ARG A 376 -48.36 38.98 -59.00
N ASN A 377 -48.54 39.94 -59.91
CA ASN A 377 -49.75 40.77 -60.05
C ASN A 377 -49.54 41.71 -61.26
N ARG A 378 -49.74 41.18 -62.47
CA ARG A 378 -50.09 41.99 -63.65
C ARG A 378 -51.43 41.46 -64.14
N GLY A 379 -52.50 42.18 -63.79
CA GLY A 379 -53.81 42.13 -64.44
C GLY A 379 -53.90 43.28 -65.42
#